data_AF-A0A9P0I0I7-F1
#
_entry.id   AF-A0A9P0I0I7-F1
#
_cell.length_a   1.000
_cell.length_b   1.000
_cell.length_c   1.000
_cell.angle_alpha   90.00
_cell.angle_beta   90.00
_cell.angle_gamma   90.00
#
_symmetry.space_group_name_H-M   'P 1'
#
loop_
_entity.id
_entity.type
_entity.pdbx_description
1 polymer ?
#
loop_
_entity_poly.entity_id
_entity_poly.type
_entity_poly.pdbx_seq_one_letter_code
_entity_poly.pdbx_strand_id
1 'polypeptide(L)'
;MHGPGIKPKAPRIHDSVPHAVVAISRHTDSCVYYTDINDDAVSKIIRRALGEGEQGILDYNLKMGVKNRDAPVVGALLGGDGS
;
A
#
# COMPACT_ATOMS: atom_id res chain seq x y z
N MET A 1 -45.18 13.25 -21.00
CA MET A 1 -44.89 13.78 -19.65
C MET A 1 -43.41 13.50 -19.36
N HIS A 2 -42.56 14.52 -19.39
CA HIS A 2 -41.15 14.38 -19.03
C HIS A 2 -41.06 14.40 -17.50
N GLY A 3 -40.83 13.23 -16.89
CA GLY A 3 -40.54 13.14 -15.46
C GLY A 3 -39.27 13.91 -15.12
N PRO A 4 -39.12 14.43 -13.89
CA PRO A 4 -37.91 15.15 -13.50
C PRO A 4 -36.71 14.21 -13.68
N GLY A 5 -35.78 14.62 -14.56
CA GLY A 5 -34.55 13.90 -14.80
C GLY A 5 -33.72 13.85 -13.52
N ILE A 6 -33.71 12.69 -12.87
CA ILE A 6 -32.77 12.43 -11.78
C ILE A 6 -31.38 12.46 -12.42
N LYS A 7 -30.66 13.57 -12.23
CA LYS A 7 -29.23 13.60 -12.58
C LYS A 7 -28.55 12.55 -11.70
N PRO A 8 -27.92 11.51 -12.26
CA PRO A 8 -27.19 10.55 -11.44
C PRO A 8 -26.15 11.31 -10.63
N LYS A 9 -26.22 11.16 -9.31
CA LYS A 9 -25.23 11.75 -8.41
C LYS A 9 -23.89 11.13 -8.80
N ALA A 10 -22.93 11.95 -9.24
CA ALA A 10 -21.60 11.46 -9.56
C ALA A 10 -21.11 10.59 -8.39
N PRO A 11 -20.63 9.36 -8.66
CA PRO A 11 -20.13 8.50 -7.61
C PRO A 11 -19.09 9.29 -6.81
N ARG A 12 -19.33 9.45 -5.50
CA ARG A 12 -18.36 10.12 -4.64
C ARG A 12 -17.15 9.20 -4.53
N ILE A 13 -15.99 9.70 -4.91
CA ILE A 13 -14.72 9.00 -4.76
C ILE A 13 -14.52 8.75 -3.27
N HIS A 14 -14.53 7.48 -2.86
CA HIS A 14 -14.33 7.11 -1.47
C HIS A 14 -12.83 7.06 -1.18
N ASP A 15 -12.25 8.23 -0.90
CA ASP A 15 -10.79 8.42 -0.72
C ASP A 15 -10.27 8.02 0.67
N SER A 16 -10.79 6.90 1.21
CA SER A 16 -10.42 6.43 2.54
C SER A 16 -9.17 5.56 2.49
N VAL A 17 -8.05 6.10 2.95
CA VAL A 17 -6.77 5.39 3.04
C VAL A 17 -6.88 4.08 3.85
N PRO A 18 -7.53 4.03 5.04
CA PRO A 18 -7.68 2.76 5.78
C PRO A 18 -8.39 1.67 4.96
N HIS A 19 -9.43 2.03 4.21
CA HIS A 19 -10.14 1.07 3.36
C HIS A 19 -9.28 0.63 2.16
N ALA A 20 -8.53 1.55 1.57
CA ALA A 20 -7.61 1.23 0.47
C ALA A 20 -6.53 0.25 0.91
N VAL A 21 -5.94 0.46 2.10
CA VAL A 21 -4.95 -0.46 2.68
C VAL A 21 -5.54 -1.84 2.89
N VAL A 22 -6.74 -1.96 3.47
CA VAL A 22 -7.41 -3.25 3.68
C VAL A 22 -7.77 -3.93 2.35
N ALA A 23 -8.20 -3.17 1.35
CA ALA A 23 -8.54 -3.72 0.03
C ALA A 23 -7.30 -4.32 -0.64
N ILE A 24 -6.17 -3.61 -0.58
CA ILE A 24 -4.90 -4.06 -1.13
C ILE A 24 -4.35 -5.22 -0.30
N SER A 25 -4.29 -5.17 1.03
CA SER A 25 -3.59 -6.21 1.83
C SER A 25 -4.22 -7.62 1.84
N ARG A 26 -5.37 -7.83 1.19
CA ARG A 26 -6.07 -9.13 1.15
C ARG A 26 -5.46 -10.14 0.16
N HIS A 27 -4.65 -9.72 -0.80
CA HIS A 27 -4.02 -10.66 -1.74
C HIS A 27 -2.75 -11.26 -1.14
N THR A 28 -2.44 -12.50 -1.54
CA THR A 28 -1.20 -13.20 -1.16
C THR A 28 -0.17 -13.26 -2.28
N ASP A 29 -0.54 -12.86 -3.50
CA ASP A 29 0.31 -12.95 -4.69
C ASP A 29 0.14 -11.71 -5.57
N SER A 30 -1.01 -11.56 -6.23
CA SER A 30 -1.28 -10.43 -7.12
C SER A 30 -2.59 -9.71 -6.82
N CYS A 31 -2.62 -8.40 -7.09
CA CYS A 31 -3.81 -7.54 -6.98
C CYS A 31 -3.95 -6.69 -8.22
N VAL A 32 -5.10 -6.80 -8.89
CA VAL A 32 -5.46 -5.98 -10.05
C VAL A 32 -6.62 -5.09 -9.66
N TYR A 33 -6.46 -3.78 -9.87
CA TYR A 33 -7.47 -2.78 -9.55
C TYR A 33 -7.95 -2.07 -10.82
N TYR A 34 -9.25 -2.19 -11.10
CA TYR A 34 -9.91 -1.51 -12.21
C TYR A 34 -10.68 -0.30 -11.69
N THR A 35 -10.40 0.87 -12.24
CA THR A 35 -11.05 2.13 -11.85
C THR A 35 -11.10 3.09 -13.03
N ASP A 36 -12.22 3.82 -13.14
CA ASP A 36 -12.35 4.96 -14.07
C ASP A 36 -11.72 6.23 -13.47
N ILE A 37 -11.31 6.18 -12.20
CA ILE A 37 -10.76 7.30 -11.43
C ILE A 37 -9.26 7.08 -11.26
N ASN A 38 -8.46 7.94 -11.85
CA ASN A 38 -7.01 7.79 -11.87
C ASN A 38 -6.26 8.35 -10.64
N ASP A 39 -6.96 8.91 -9.66
CA ASP A 39 -6.37 9.63 -8.50
C ASP A 39 -7.00 9.28 -7.14
N ASP A 40 -7.67 8.14 -7.03
CA ASP A 40 -8.15 7.65 -5.72
C ASP A 40 -7.01 7.12 -4.83
N ALA A 41 -7.28 6.96 -3.53
CA ALA A 41 -6.33 6.41 -2.55
C ALA A 41 -5.71 5.07 -2.98
N VAL A 42 -6.49 4.18 -3.60
CA VAL A 42 -6.00 2.86 -4.03
C VAL A 42 -4.98 3.03 -5.17
N SER A 43 -5.33 3.82 -6.18
CA SER A 43 -4.46 4.14 -7.31
C SER A 43 -3.15 4.80 -6.86
N LYS A 44 -3.23 5.71 -5.88
CA LYS A 44 -2.05 6.35 -5.28
C LYS A 44 -1.14 5.35 -4.58
N ILE A 45 -1.70 4.42 -3.81
CA ILE A 45 -0.93 3.38 -3.11
C ILE A 45 -0.28 2.44 -4.12
N ILE A 46 -1.03 1.95 -5.11
CA ILE A 46 -0.51 1.05 -6.15
C ILE A 46 0.64 1.73 -6.91
N ARG A 47 0.48 2.99 -7.35
CA ARG A 47 1.54 3.72 -8.05
C ARG A 47 2.81 3.89 -7.21
N ARG A 48 2.66 4.17 -5.92
CA ARG A 48 3.81 4.25 -5.00
C ARG A 48 4.48 2.89 -4.89
N ALA A 49 3.72 1.82 -4.66
CA ALA A 49 4.25 0.46 -4.58
C ALA A 49 4.97 0.02 -5.87
N LEU A 50 4.45 0.40 -7.04
CA LEU A 50 5.09 0.13 -8.34
C LEU A 50 6.34 1.01 -8.60
N GLY A 51 6.41 2.20 -8.00
CA GLY A 51 7.54 3.11 -8.14
C GLY A 51 8.71 2.79 -7.20
N GLU A 52 8.44 2.09 -6.09
CA GLU A 52 9.48 1.59 -5.20
C GLU A 52 10.14 0.35 -5.81
N GLY A 53 11.45 0.44 -6.05
CA GLY A 53 12.24 -0.73 -6.40
C GLY A 53 12.48 -1.63 -5.19
N GLU A 54 12.99 -2.84 -5.44
CA GLU A 54 13.37 -3.80 -4.39
C GLU A 54 14.27 -3.15 -3.32
N GLN A 55 15.20 -2.29 -3.74
CA GLN A 55 16.08 -1.56 -2.84
C GLN A 55 15.32 -0.67 -1.84
N GLY A 56 14.26 0.02 -2.28
CA GLY A 56 13.47 0.89 -1.41
C GLY A 56 12.72 0.08 -0.33
N ILE A 57 12.23 -1.10 -0.71
CA ILE A 57 11.58 -2.04 0.23
C ILE A 57 12.61 -2.57 1.23
N LEU A 58 13.78 -2.99 0.76
CA LEU A 58 14.86 -3.49 1.61
C LEU A 58 15.34 -2.42 2.61
N ASP A 59 15.59 -1.20 2.15
CA ASP A 59 16.04 -0.09 2.99
C ASP A 59 15.01 0.27 4.06
N TYR A 60 13.73 0.30 3.69
CA TYR A 60 12.64 0.53 4.64
C TYR A 60 12.59 -0.57 5.70
N ASN A 61 12.58 -1.83 5.28
CA ASN A 61 12.51 -2.97 6.20
C ASN A 61 13.72 -3.01 7.14
N LEU A 62 14.93 -2.77 6.62
CA LEU A 62 16.15 -2.71 7.43
C LEU A 62 16.08 -1.59 8.46
N LYS A 63 15.68 -0.37 8.04
CA LYS A 63 15.49 0.77 8.94
C LYS A 63 14.49 0.46 10.05
N MET A 64 13.37 -0.15 9.70
CA MET A 64 12.34 -0.54 10.67
C MET A 64 12.84 -1.64 11.60
N GLY A 65 13.59 -2.61 11.08
CA GLY A 65 14.19 -3.68 11.87
C GLY A 65 15.18 -3.17 12.92
N VAL A 66 16.04 -2.22 12.53
CA VAL A 66 16.95 -1.55 13.48
C VAL A 66 16.16 -0.77 14.54
N LYS A 67 15.15 0.00 14.12
CA LYS A 67 14.32 0.81 15.04
C LYS A 67 13.59 -0.07 16.06
N ASN A 68 13.07 -1.21 15.63
CA ASN A 68 12.36 -2.15 16.49
C ASN A 68 13.29 -3.04 17.31
N ARG A 69 14.61 -2.94 17.08
CA ARG A 69 15.63 -3.83 17.65
C ARG A 69 15.33 -5.31 17.35
N ASP A 70 14.89 -5.59 16.13
CA ASP A 70 14.62 -6.95 15.70
C ASP A 70 15.87 -7.80 15.87
N ALA A 71 15.77 -8.86 16.69
CA ALA A 71 16.92 -9.66 17.11
C ALA A 71 17.76 -10.19 15.94
N PRO A 72 17.18 -10.67 14.82
CA PRO A 72 17.96 -11.10 13.66
C PRO A 72 18.74 -9.95 13.02
N VAL A 73 18.14 -8.76 12.91
CA VAL A 73 18.77 -7.58 12.30
C VAL A 73 19.89 -7.07 13.20
N VAL A 74 19.65 -6.97 14.51
CA VAL A 74 20.65 -6.55 15.49
C VAL A 74 21.81 -7.54 15.55
N GLY A 75 21.53 -8.85 15.56
CA GLY A 75 22.56 -9.89 15.56
C GLY A 75 23.44 -9.85 14.30
N ALA A 76 22.85 -9.61 13.13
CA ALA A 76 23.61 -9.45 11.89
C ALA A 76 24.51 -8.19 11.90
N LEU A 77 24.06 -7.10 12.52
CA LEU A 77 24.79 -5.83 12.58
C LEU A 77 25.91 -5.81 13.63
N LEU A 78 25.74 -6.52 14.74
CA LEU A 78 26.71 -6.54 15.84
C LEU A 78 27.80 -7.61 15.68
N GLY A 79 27.74 -8.40 14.60
CA GLY A 79 28.57 -9.58 14.45
C GLY A 79 28.07 -10.67 15.38
N GLY A 80 27.37 -11.67 14.83
CA GLY A 80 27.00 -12.84 15.58
C GLY A 80 28.25 -13.60 16.02
N ASP A 81 28.70 -13.35 17.25
CA ASP A 81 29.68 -14.22 17.90
C ASP A 81 28.96 -15.53 18.28
N GLY A 82 29.16 -16.54 17.42
CA GLY A 82 29.27 -17.97 17.75
C GLY A 82 28.22 -18.63 18.65
N SER A 83 27.48 -19.57 18.08
CA SER A 83 27.22 -20.89 18.69
C SER A 83 27.18 -21.95 17.60
#